data_AF-A0A5D6XHB3-F1
#
_entry.id   AF-A0A5D6XHB3-F1
#
_cell.length_a   1.000
_cell.length_b   1.000
_cell.length_c   1.000
_cell.angle_alpha   90.00
_cell.angle_beta   90.00
_cell.angle_gamma   90.00
#
_symmetry.space_group_name_H-M   'P 1'
#
loop_
_entity.id
_entity.type
_entity.pdbx_description
1 polymer ?
#
loop_
_entity_poly.entity_id
_entity_poly.type
_entity_poly.pdbx_seq_one_letter_code
_entity_poly.pdbx_strand_id
1 'polypeptide(L)'
;MDDTQKRIVRPHLGGRGKPRKQYVRDSYSYDFKMQVISHLQSCGSMRDTIAPFFRSHHDTPQSSKRKMMNKWVTDRASIKTAASNGRTATHYHTRPSGIGCTLPAPMEAKLVKWVNDLRPEMLRLEACETAQEGSIPVEQLGPPGSGAGAS
;
A
#
# COMPACT_ATOMS: atom_id res chain seq x y z
N MET A 1 33.54 53.93 16.88
CA MET A 1 34.03 52.59 16.45
C MET A 1 33.76 51.66 17.60
N ASP A 2 32.51 51.23 17.75
CA ASP A 2 31.92 49.98 17.22
C ASP A 2 32.09 48.85 18.25
N ASP A 3 31.26 48.90 19.29
CA ASP A 3 31.09 47.83 20.26
C ASP A 3 29.71 47.21 20.04
N THR A 4 29.61 46.33 19.05
CA THR A 4 28.41 45.52 18.80
C THR A 4 28.39 44.38 19.80
N GLN A 5 27.89 44.65 21.00
CA GLN A 5 27.68 43.64 22.03
C GLN A 5 26.54 42.70 21.60
N LYS A 6 26.91 41.56 20.99
CA LYS A 6 25.99 40.49 20.61
C LYS A 6 25.16 40.07 21.82
N ARG A 7 23.84 40.24 21.71
CA ARG A 7 22.85 39.79 22.69
C ARG A 7 23.01 38.28 22.90
N ILE A 8 23.55 37.87 24.05
CA ILE A 8 23.66 36.47 24.44
C ILE A 8 22.24 35.94 24.67
N VAL A 9 21.72 35.19 23.70
CA VAL A 9 20.50 34.41 23.89
C VAL A 9 20.88 33.21 24.74
N ARG A 10 20.34 33.13 25.96
CA ARG A 10 20.62 32.03 26.90
C ARG A 10 20.23 30.69 26.26
N PRO A 11 21.10 29.67 26.24
CA PRO A 11 20.73 28.34 25.79
C PRO A 11 19.62 27.78 26.69
N HIS A 12 18.56 27.25 26.10
CA HIS A 12 17.47 26.63 26.84
C HIS A 12 17.92 25.27 27.39
N LEU A 13 18.28 25.23 28.68
CA LEU A 13 18.68 24.03 29.40
C LEU A 13 17.45 23.43 30.11
N GLY A 14 16.93 22.30 29.61
CA GLY A 14 16.13 21.37 30.42
C GLY A 14 14.64 21.19 30.08
N GLY A 15 14.05 21.91 29.12
CA GLY A 15 12.69 21.63 28.67
C GLY A 15 12.66 20.49 27.66
N ARG A 16 11.71 19.54 27.76
CA ARG A 16 11.29 18.74 26.59
C ARG A 16 10.77 19.75 25.56
N GLY A 17 11.62 20.13 24.61
CA GLY A 17 11.29 21.09 23.57
C GLY A 17 9.99 20.72 22.87
N LYS A 18 9.34 21.70 22.24
CA LYS A 18 8.09 21.46 21.52
C LYS A 18 8.28 20.24 20.59
N PRO A 19 7.47 19.17 20.74
CA PRO A 19 7.62 17.99 19.90
C PRO A 19 7.57 18.43 18.44
N ARG A 20 8.48 17.88 17.63
CA ARG A 20 8.58 18.23 16.21
C ARG A 20 7.20 18.01 15.58
N LYS A 21 6.69 19.02 14.89
CA LYS A 21 5.41 18.92 14.18
C LYS A 21 5.52 17.84 13.11
N GLN A 22 4.83 16.72 13.31
CA GLN A 22 4.74 15.67 12.31
C GLN A 22 3.53 15.94 11.41
N TYR A 23 3.76 16.03 10.10
CA TYR A 23 2.71 16.17 9.11
C TYR A 23 2.20 14.78 8.69
N VAL A 24 1.53 14.10 9.61
CA VAL A 24 0.90 12.80 9.33
C VAL A 24 -0.39 13.06 8.55
N ARG A 25 -0.58 12.34 7.44
CA ARG A 25 -1.81 12.38 6.67
C ARG A 25 -2.76 11.30 7.19
N ASP A 26 -4.01 11.68 7.44
CA ASP A 26 -5.07 10.71 7.66
C ASP A 26 -5.37 9.96 6.35
N SER A 27 -5.38 8.64 6.42
CA SER A 27 -5.83 7.78 5.33
C SER A 27 -7.14 7.09 5.74
N TYR A 28 -8.01 6.84 4.77
CA TYR A 28 -9.32 6.23 4.99
C TYR A 28 -9.59 5.12 3.98
N SER A 29 -10.25 4.04 4.41
CA SER A 29 -10.65 2.93 3.54
C SER A 29 -11.68 3.37 2.48
N TYR A 30 -11.78 2.62 1.37
CA TYR A 30 -12.79 2.88 0.35
C TYR A 30 -14.22 2.74 0.88
N ASP A 31 -14.46 1.76 1.75
CA ASP A 31 -15.77 1.59 2.38
C ASP A 31 -16.16 2.81 3.23
N PHE A 32 -15.24 3.29 4.09
CA PHE A 32 -15.47 4.50 4.88
C PHE A 32 -15.73 5.73 4.00
N LYS A 33 -14.95 5.92 2.94
CA LYS A 33 -15.16 7.01 1.98
C LYS A 33 -16.55 6.93 1.35
N MET A 34 -17.02 5.74 0.97
CA MET A 34 -18.36 5.55 0.41
C MET A 34 -19.48 5.84 1.42
N GLN A 35 -19.31 5.46 2.68
CA GLN A 35 -20.27 5.79 3.73
C GLN A 35 -20.39 7.31 3.91
N VAL A 36 -19.26 8.02 3.96
CA VAL A 36 -19.21 9.49 4.04
C VAL A 36 -19.88 10.15 2.84
N ILE A 37 -19.56 9.70 1.61
CA ILE A 37 -20.18 10.22 0.38
C ILE A 37 -21.69 9.98 0.40
N SER A 38 -22.14 8.79 0.81
CA SER A 38 -23.56 8.44 0.83
C SER A 38 -24.31 9.30 1.84
N HIS A 39 -23.75 9.52 3.03
CA HIS A 39 -24.32 10.44 4.01
C HIS A 39 -24.39 11.88 3.50
N LEU A 40 -23.32 12.37 2.87
CA LEU A 40 -23.28 13.71 2.29
C LEU A 40 -24.37 13.92 1.23
N GLN A 41 -24.64 12.89 0.43
CA GLN A 41 -25.73 12.92 -0.56
C GLN A 41 -27.10 12.97 0.10
N SER A 42 -27.30 12.30 1.23
CA SER A 42 -28.57 12.31 1.97
C SER A 42 -28.82 13.61 2.72
N CYS A 43 -27.81 14.21 3.37
CA CYS A 43 -27.99 15.42 4.17
C CYS A 43 -27.73 16.73 3.40
N GLY A 44 -27.04 16.68 2.27
CA GLY A 44 -26.68 17.86 1.46
C GLY A 44 -25.69 18.83 2.11
N SER A 45 -25.25 18.56 3.34
CA SER A 45 -24.46 19.47 4.16
C SER A 45 -23.12 18.87 4.56
N MET A 46 -22.06 19.55 4.14
CA MET A 46 -20.68 19.15 4.44
C MET A 46 -20.36 19.28 5.94
N ARG A 47 -20.92 20.31 6.61
CA ARG A 47 -20.73 20.52 8.05
C ARG A 47 -21.38 19.39 8.85
N ASP A 48 -22.60 19.03 8.48
CA ASP A 48 -23.38 18.01 9.18
C ASP A 48 -22.87 16.60 8.88
N THR A 49 -22.12 16.42 7.80
CA THR A 49 -21.34 15.20 7.54
C THR A 49 -20.04 15.16 8.36
N ILE A 50 -19.38 16.29 8.59
CA ILE A 50 -18.11 16.29 9.35
C ILE A 50 -18.32 15.90 10.81
N ALA A 51 -19.38 16.42 11.42
CA ALA A 51 -19.65 16.24 12.85
C ALA A 51 -19.73 14.77 13.32
N PRO A 52 -20.45 13.86 12.63
CA PRO A 52 -20.50 12.45 13.01
C PRO A 52 -19.25 11.66 12.60
N PHE A 53 -18.67 11.92 11.40
CA PHE A 53 -17.61 11.07 10.85
C PHE A 53 -16.19 11.46 11.32
N PHE A 54 -15.95 12.70 11.74
CA PHE A 54 -14.61 13.20 12.08
C PHE A 54 -14.54 13.87 13.45
N ARG A 55 -15.43 13.51 14.39
CA ARG A 55 -15.53 14.10 15.74
C ARG A 55 -14.20 14.16 16.48
N SER A 56 -13.32 13.18 16.29
CA SER A 56 -12.03 13.06 16.98
C SER A 56 -10.95 14.00 16.44
N HIS A 57 -11.14 14.63 15.27
CA HIS A 57 -10.12 15.47 14.63
C HIS A 57 -10.29 16.96 14.97
N HIS A 58 -10.54 17.28 16.24
CA HIS A 58 -10.82 18.65 16.70
C HIS A 58 -9.71 19.65 16.36
N ASP A 59 -8.47 19.17 16.19
CA ASP A 59 -7.30 19.97 15.82
C ASP A 59 -7.13 20.18 14.30
N THR A 60 -7.89 19.46 13.46
CA THR A 60 -7.80 19.61 12.00
C THR A 60 -8.77 20.70 11.52
N PRO A 61 -8.31 21.70 10.75
CA PRO A 61 -9.19 22.72 10.19
C PRO A 61 -10.34 22.07 9.40
N GLN A 62 -11.59 22.46 9.70
CA GLN A 62 -12.76 21.96 8.98
C GLN A 62 -12.61 22.16 7.45
N SER A 63 -11.95 23.25 7.02
CA SER A 63 -11.66 23.53 5.61
C SER A 63 -10.85 22.41 4.93
N SER A 64 -9.92 21.77 5.64
CA SER A 64 -9.14 20.65 5.12
C SER A 64 -10.00 19.41 4.90
N LYS A 65 -10.89 19.09 5.85
CA LYS A 65 -11.83 17.96 5.70
C LYS A 65 -12.84 18.21 4.57
N ARG A 66 -13.33 19.45 4.41
CA ARG A 66 -14.20 19.85 3.28
C ARG A 66 -13.50 19.64 1.93
N LYS A 67 -12.24 20.08 1.79
CA LYS A 67 -11.44 19.86 0.58
C LYS A 67 -11.25 18.37 0.28
N MET A 68 -10.96 17.57 1.30
CA MET A 68 -10.78 16.12 1.17
C MET A 68 -12.07 15.43 0.70
N MET A 69 -13.22 15.75 1.29
CA MET A 69 -14.50 15.18 0.85
C MET A 69 -14.90 15.64 -0.54
N ASN A 70 -14.66 16.91 -0.91
CA ASN A 70 -14.90 17.37 -2.28
C ASN A 70 -14.11 16.52 -3.29
N LYS A 71 -12.84 16.22 -2.99
CA LYS A 71 -12.05 15.31 -3.82
C LYS A 71 -12.69 13.92 -3.91
N TRP A 72 -13.16 13.36 -2.81
CA TRP A 72 -13.83 12.06 -2.83
C TRP A 72 -15.14 12.07 -3.63
N VAL A 73 -15.87 13.18 -3.61
CA VAL A 73 -17.08 13.36 -4.43
C VAL A 73 -16.72 13.37 -5.91
N THR A 74 -15.65 14.07 -6.30
CA THR A 74 -15.10 14.03 -7.67
C THR A 74 -14.68 12.61 -8.06
N ASP A 75 -13.99 11.90 -7.17
CA ASP A 75 -13.47 10.55 -7.39
C ASP A 75 -14.52 9.44 -7.12
N ARG A 76 -15.81 9.79 -6.95
CA ARG A 76 -16.86 8.89 -6.45
C ARG A 76 -16.97 7.60 -7.24
N ALA A 77 -16.87 7.67 -8.57
CA ALA A 77 -16.99 6.47 -9.42
C ALA A 77 -15.88 5.44 -9.10
N SER A 78 -14.64 5.91 -8.99
CA SER A 78 -13.48 5.07 -8.63
C SER A 78 -13.62 4.50 -7.22
N ILE A 79 -14.03 5.34 -6.26
CA ILE A 79 -14.24 4.91 -4.87
C ILE A 79 -15.36 3.87 -4.77
N LYS A 80 -16.47 4.05 -5.51
CA LYS A 80 -17.59 3.10 -5.54
C LYS A 80 -17.16 1.74 -6.08
N THR A 81 -16.43 1.72 -7.20
CA THR A 81 -15.91 0.48 -7.78
C THR A 81 -15.01 -0.27 -6.79
N ALA A 82 -14.09 0.44 -6.14
CA ALA A 82 -13.20 -0.15 -5.14
C ALA A 82 -13.94 -0.64 -3.88
N ALA A 83 -14.97 0.07 -3.43
CA ALA A 83 -15.78 -0.32 -2.28
C ALA A 83 -16.69 -1.52 -2.56
N SER A 84 -17.22 -1.65 -3.79
CA SER A 84 -18.06 -2.79 -4.18
C SER A 84 -17.32 -4.13 -4.25
N ASN A 85 -15.99 -4.11 -4.27
CA ASN A 85 -15.17 -5.31 -4.31
C ASN A 85 -14.68 -5.65 -2.90
N GLY A 86 -15.08 -6.82 -2.39
CA GLY A 86 -14.72 -7.27 -1.03
C GLY A 86 -13.21 -7.35 -0.78
N ARG A 87 -12.38 -7.50 -1.83
CA ARG A 87 -10.92 -7.51 -1.70
C ARG A 87 -10.31 -6.12 -1.55
N THR A 88 -10.97 -5.07 -2.03
CA THR A 88 -10.43 -3.69 -2.06
C THR A 88 -11.19 -2.71 -1.17
N ALA A 89 -12.35 -3.10 -0.62
CA ALA A 89 -13.18 -2.23 0.22
C ALA A 89 -12.44 -1.69 1.45
N THR A 90 -11.62 -2.54 2.09
CA THR A 90 -10.81 -2.19 3.27
C THR A 90 -9.51 -1.46 2.91
N HIS A 91 -9.15 -1.39 1.63
CA HIS A 91 -7.92 -0.71 1.21
C HIS A 91 -8.06 0.81 1.36
N TYR A 92 -6.96 1.44 1.74
CA TYR A 92 -6.85 2.89 1.87
C TYR A 92 -6.57 3.57 0.52
N HIS A 93 -5.80 2.87 -0.32
CA HIS A 93 -5.40 3.29 -1.66
C HIS A 93 -5.33 2.07 -2.57
N THR A 94 -5.94 2.13 -3.74
CA THR A 94 -5.69 1.17 -4.83
C THR A 94 -4.63 1.77 -5.73
N ARG A 95 -3.58 1.01 -6.02
CA ARG A 95 -2.68 1.33 -7.11
C ARG A 95 -3.27 0.72 -8.38
N PRO A 96 -3.29 1.46 -9.50
CA PRO A 96 -3.57 0.81 -10.78
C PRO A 96 -2.50 -0.26 -11.02
N SER A 97 -2.95 -1.40 -11.54
CA SER A 97 -2.06 -2.50 -11.93
C SER A 97 -0.98 -1.96 -12.88
N GLY A 98 0.28 -2.33 -12.63
CA GLY A 98 1.42 -1.91 -13.45
C GLY A 98 2.15 -0.61 -13.05
N ILE A 99 1.77 0.05 -11.95
CA ILE A 99 2.46 1.26 -11.43
C ILE A 99 3.43 0.96 -10.26
N GLY A 100 3.42 -0.25 -9.71
CA GLY A 100 4.54 -0.73 -8.87
C GLY A 100 5.65 -1.23 -9.77
N CYS A 101 6.90 -0.81 -9.58
CA CYS A 101 8.05 -1.23 -10.37
C CYS A 101 8.12 -2.75 -10.58
N THR A 102 7.54 -3.30 -11.66
CA THR A 102 7.87 -4.64 -12.18
C THR A 102 7.31 -4.83 -13.59
N LEU A 103 7.72 -3.95 -14.51
CA LEU A 103 7.60 -4.18 -15.96
C LEU A 103 6.14 -4.11 -16.52
N PRO A 104 5.95 -3.69 -17.77
CA PRO A 104 4.66 -3.78 -18.43
C PRO A 104 4.15 -5.23 -18.49
N ALA A 105 2.83 -5.45 -18.52
CA ALA A 105 2.21 -6.77 -18.68
C ALA A 105 2.85 -7.69 -19.75
N PRO A 106 3.21 -7.22 -20.97
CA PRO A 106 3.88 -8.09 -21.95
C PRO A 106 5.28 -8.54 -21.50
N MET A 107 5.92 -7.79 -20.63
CA MET A 107 7.26 -8.07 -20.12
C MET A 107 7.20 -8.94 -18.86
N GLU A 108 6.19 -8.78 -18.00
CA GLU A 108 5.85 -9.76 -16.95
C GLU A 108 5.57 -11.14 -17.57
N ALA A 109 4.78 -11.20 -18.65
CA ALA A 109 4.49 -12.46 -19.35
C ALA A 109 5.76 -13.15 -19.88
N LYS A 110 6.72 -12.39 -20.39
CA LYS A 110 8.03 -12.91 -20.82
C LYS A 110 8.82 -13.50 -19.65
N LEU A 111 8.84 -12.82 -18.50
CA LEU A 111 9.51 -13.34 -17.29
C LEU A 111 8.84 -14.61 -16.77
N VAL A 112 7.51 -14.64 -16.72
CA VAL A 112 6.76 -15.83 -16.26
C VAL A 112 7.08 -17.03 -17.16
N LYS A 113 7.10 -16.84 -18.48
CA LYS A 113 7.51 -17.91 -19.41
C LYS A 113 8.93 -18.38 -19.12
N TRP A 114 9.88 -17.47 -19.02
CA TRP A 114 11.28 -17.80 -18.74
C TRP A 114 11.47 -18.57 -17.42
N VAL A 115 10.80 -18.15 -16.34
CA VAL A 115 10.83 -18.86 -15.05
C VAL A 115 10.20 -20.25 -15.16
N ASN A 116 9.09 -20.38 -15.89
CA ASN A 116 8.44 -21.67 -16.11
C ASN A 116 9.34 -22.63 -16.90
N ASP A 117 10.07 -22.13 -17.91
CA ASP A 117 11.00 -22.91 -18.72
C ASP A 117 12.19 -23.41 -17.88
N LEU A 118 12.66 -22.62 -16.90
CA LEU A 118 13.75 -22.99 -16.00
C LEU A 118 13.32 -23.83 -14.79
N ARG A 119 12.03 -23.83 -14.45
CA ARG A 119 11.52 -24.49 -13.23
C ARG A 119 11.88 -25.98 -13.14
N PRO A 120 11.82 -26.79 -14.21
CA PRO A 120 12.18 -28.21 -14.13
C PRO A 120 13.63 -28.43 -13.69
N GLU A 121 14.57 -27.66 -14.24
CA GLU A 121 16.00 -27.78 -13.90
C GLU A 121 16.27 -27.24 -12.49
N MET A 122 15.66 -26.12 -12.10
CA MET A 122 15.79 -25.59 -10.73
C MET A 122 15.28 -26.58 -9.69
N LEU A 123 14.10 -27.16 -9.91
CA LEU A 123 13.53 -28.17 -9.01
C LEU A 123 14.38 -29.43 -8.95
N ARG A 124 15.01 -29.82 -10.06
CA ARG A 124 15.92 -30.97 -10.10
C ARG A 124 17.20 -30.71 -9.32
N LEU A 125 17.81 -29.54 -9.49
CA LEU A 125 19.01 -29.16 -8.72
C LEU A 125 18.72 -29.17 -7.22
N GLU A 126 17.62 -28.57 -6.80
CA GLU A 126 17.18 -28.57 -5.39
C GLU A 126 16.91 -30.00 -4.88
N ALA A 127 16.25 -30.84 -5.67
CA ALA A 127 15.99 -32.24 -5.32
C ALA A 127 17.28 -33.05 -5.17
N CYS A 128 18.27 -32.82 -6.03
CA CYS A 128 19.59 -33.45 -5.93
C CYS A 128 20.34 -32.99 -4.68
N GLU A 129 20.36 -31.69 -4.38
CA GLU A 129 20.99 -31.13 -3.17
C GLU A 129 20.33 -31.69 -1.90
N THR A 130 19.00 -31.72 -1.86
CA THR A 130 18.23 -32.29 -0.75
C THR A 130 18.48 -33.80 -0.59
N ALA A 131 18.60 -34.54 -1.70
CA ALA A 131 18.90 -35.97 -1.67
C ALA A 131 20.32 -36.24 -1.11
N GLN A 132 21.29 -35.40 -1.46
CA GLN A 132 22.64 -35.47 -0.90
C GLN A 132 22.67 -35.19 0.61
N GLU A 133 21.95 -34.15 1.07
CA GLU A 133 21.82 -33.85 2.50
C GLU A 133 21.13 -35.01 3.26
N GLY A 134 20.13 -35.63 2.64
CA GLY A 134 19.43 -36.79 3.18
C GLY A 134 20.17 -38.13 3.05
N SER A 135 21.38 -38.17 2.49
CA SER A 135 22.12 -39.41 2.17
C SER A 135 21.32 -40.40 1.30
N ILE A 136 20.46 -39.88 0.41
CA ILE A 136 19.69 -40.65 -0.57
C ILE A 136 20.48 -40.68 -1.89
N PRO A 137 20.72 -41.87 -2.48
CA PRO A 137 21.45 -41.96 -3.75
C PRO A 137 20.66 -41.31 -4.90
N VAL A 138 21.29 -40.32 -5.54
CA VAL A 138 20.76 -39.50 -6.65
C VAL A 138 20.35 -40.33 -7.89
N GLU A 139 20.81 -41.57 -8.00
CA GLU A 139 20.50 -42.50 -9.10
C GLU A 139 19.01 -42.90 -9.17
N GLN A 140 18.22 -42.65 -8.13
CA GLN A 140 16.76 -42.86 -8.12
C GLN A 140 15.96 -41.69 -8.73
N LEU A 141 16.60 -40.54 -8.98
CA LEU A 141 15.99 -39.38 -9.64
C LEU A 141 16.18 -39.53 -11.15
N GLY A 142 15.21 -40.17 -11.81
CA GLY A 142 15.28 -40.52 -13.23
C GLY A 142 15.58 -39.33 -14.18
N PRO A 143 16.02 -39.61 -15.43
CA PRO A 143 16.39 -38.57 -16.38
C PRO A 143 15.19 -37.71 -16.80
N PRO A 144 15.42 -36.43 -17.16
CA PRO A 144 14.36 -35.51 -17.54
C PRO A 144 13.63 -36.04 -18.79
N GLY A 145 12.30 -36.20 -18.69
CA GLY A 145 11.44 -36.49 -19.83
C GLY A 145 10.96 -37.92 -20.02
N SER A 146 11.24 -38.87 -19.12
CA SER A 146 10.63 -40.21 -19.19
C SER A 146 9.25 -40.25 -18.52
N GLY A 147 8.36 -39.35 -18.94
CA GLY A 147 6.93 -39.52 -18.78
C GLY A 147 6.44 -40.34 -19.96
N ALA A 148 6.63 -41.67 -19.90
CA ALA A 148 5.96 -42.57 -20.82
C ALA A 148 4.44 -42.40 -20.61
N GLY A 149 3.79 -41.73 -21.56
CA GLY A 149 2.34 -41.74 -21.67
C GLY A 149 1.89 -43.18 -21.87
N ALA A 150 1.31 -43.77 -20.83
CA ALA A 150 0.56 -45.00 -20.95
C ALA A 150 -0.75 -44.67 -21.69
N SER A 151 -0.90 -45.27 -22.88
CA SER A 151 -2.21 -45.58 -23.47
C SER A 151 -2.70 -46.90 -22.92
#